data_AF-A0A418GG97-F1
#
_entry.id   AF-A0A418GG97-F1
#
_cell.length_a   1.000
_cell.length_b   1.000
_cell.length_c   1.000
_cell.angle_alpha   90.00
_cell.angle_beta   90.00
_cell.angle_gamma   90.00
#
_symmetry.space_group_name_H-M   'P 1'
#
loop_
_entity.id
_entity.type
_entity.pdbx_description
1 polymer ?
#
loop_
_entity_poly.entity_id
_entity_poly.type
_entity_poly.pdbx_seq_one_letter_code
_entity_poly.pdbx_strand_id
1 'polypeptide(L)' 'MCIGVPGQVLAVGEDIHQLAQVEVCGIKRDVNIALICEGNPADLLG' A
#
# COMPACT_ATOMS: atom_id res chain seq x y z
N MET A 1 2.89 -17.37 16.15
CA MET A 1 3.73 -16.48 15.32
C MET A 1 3.37 -16.75 13.87
N CYS A 2 2.99 -15.72 13.11
CA CYS A 2 2.60 -15.86 11.69
C CYS A 2 3.66 -15.21 10.80
N ILE A 3 3.77 -15.65 9.55
CA ILE A 3 4.58 -15.01 8.51
C ILE A 3 3.71 -14.04 7.71
N GLY A 4 4.27 -12.91 7.28
CA GLY A 4 3.55 -11.94 6.46
C GLY A 4 3.19 -12.52 5.08
N VAL A 5 2.05 -12.09 4.54
CA VAL A 5 1.60 -12.41 3.18
C VAL A 5 1.87 -11.19 2.30
N PRO A 6 2.51 -11.34 1.13
CA PRO A 6 2.71 -10.24 0.19
C PRO A 6 1.38 -9.64 -0.26
N GLY A 7 1.35 -8.33 -0.47
CA GLY A 7 0.23 -7.61 -1.06
C GLY A 7 0.69 -6.74 -2.22
N GLN A 8 -0.23 -6.47 -3.15
CA GLN A 8 -0.01 -5.60 -4.30
C GLN A 8 -0.68 -4.24 -4.08
N VAL A 9 -0.01 -3.14 -4.40
CA VAL A 9 -0.60 -1.81 -4.25
C VAL A 9 -1.41 -1.50 -5.51
N LEU A 10 -2.73 -1.42 -5.35
CA LEU A 10 -3.67 -1.17 -6.45
C LEU A 10 -3.93 0.33 -6.67
N ALA A 11 -3.90 1.12 -5.61
CA ALA A 11 -4.14 2.56 -5.66
C ALA A 11 -3.45 3.29 -4.51
N VAL A 12 -3.07 4.54 -4.76
CA VAL A 12 -2.47 5.46 -3.79
C VAL A 12 -3.15 6.82 -3.91
N GLY A 13 -3.14 7.59 -2.82
CA GLY A 13 -3.59 8.98 -2.85
C GLY A 13 -2.54 9.93 -3.43
N GLU A 14 -2.85 11.23 -3.42
CA GLU A 14 -1.94 12.29 -3.89
C GLU A 14 -0.73 12.47 -2.97
N ASP A 15 -0.86 12.10 -1.69
CA ASP A 15 0.16 12.24 -0.67
C ASP A 15 0.12 11.10 0.36
N ILE A 16 1.15 11.03 1.20
CA ILE A 16 1.40 9.94 2.15
C ILE A 16 0.40 9.83 3.31
N HIS A 17 -0.42 10.86 3.56
CA HIS A 17 -1.42 10.83 4.64
C HIS A 17 -2.70 10.11 4.21
N GLN A 18 -2.86 9.89 2.91
CA GLN A 18 -3.97 9.11 2.34
C GLN A 18 -3.60 7.63 2.36
N LEU A 19 -4.58 6.78 2.67
CA LEU A 19 -4.36 5.34 2.72
C LEU A 19 -4.27 4.77 1.30
N ALA A 20 -3.32 3.86 1.08
CA ALA A 20 -3.22 3.10 -0.15
C ALA A 20 -4.18 1.90 -0.11
N GLN A 21 -4.76 1.55 -1.25
CA GLN A 21 -5.49 0.29 -1.39
C GLN A 21 -4.48 -0.81 -1.77
N VAL A 22 -4.35 -1.81 -0.90
CA VAL A 22 -3.49 -2.98 -1.11
C VAL A 22 -4.36 -4.23 -1.21
N GLU A 23 -4.11 -5.07 -2.22
CA GLU A 23 -4.72 -6.39 -2.33
C GLU A 23 -3.83 -7.45 -1.68
N VAL A 24 -4.41 -8.22 -0.77
CA VAL A 24 -3.77 -9.39 -0.15
C VAL A 24 -4.69 -10.59 -0.35
N CYS A 25 -4.26 -11.55 -1.18
CA CYS A 25 -5.06 -12.75 -1.52
C CYS A 25 -6.49 -12.44 -1.98
N GLY A 26 -6.68 -11.47 -2.88
CA GLY A 26 -8.01 -11.06 -3.37
C GLY A 26 -8.80 -10.13 -2.44
N ILE A 27 -8.28 -9.80 -1.25
CA ILE A 27 -8.94 -8.90 -0.30
C ILE A 27 -8.27 -7.53 -0.33
N LYS A 28 -9.07 -6.49 -0.53
CA LYS A 28 -8.63 -5.10 -0.50
C LYS A 28 -8.55 -4.58 0.92
N ARG A 29 -7.45 -3.91 1.25
CA ARG A 29 -7.17 -3.32 2.57
C ARG A 29 -6.61 -1.93 2.41
N ASP A 30 -7.05 -1.02 3.27
CA ASP A 30 -6.47 0.31 3.36
C ASP A 30 -5.23 0.25 4.26
N VAL A 31 -4.08 0.69 3.73
CA VAL A 31 -2.77 0.58 4.37
C VAL A 31 -2.10 1.95 4.39
N ASN A 32 -1.53 2.31 5.53
CA ASN A 32 -0.71 3.52 5.65
C ASN A 32 0.67 3.27 5.02
N ILE A 33 1.08 4.19 4.14
CA ILE A 33 2.35 4.10 3.39
C ILE A 33 3.40 5.13 3.84
N ALA A 34 3.11 5.94 4.88
CA ALA A 34 3.97 7.05 5.30
C ALA A 34 5.37 6.62 5.76
N LEU A 35 5.55 5.35 6.16
CA LEU A 35 6.86 4.82 6.58
C LEU A 35 7.68 4.20 5.44
N ILE A 36 7.10 4.00 4.25
CA ILE A 36 7.77 3.34 3.12
C ILE A 36 7.85 4.22 1.87
N CYS A 37 7.06 5.29 1.80
CA CYS A 37 7.05 6.19 0.66
C CYS A 37 8.20 7.20 0.77
N GLU A 38 9.29 6.97 0.04
CA GLU A 38 10.46 7.86 0.02
C GLU A 38 10.36 9.01 -1.02
N GLY A 39 9.36 8.96 -1.89
CA GLY A 39 9.17 9.89 -3.00
C GLY A 39 7.71 10.09 -3.36
N ASN A 40 7.38 9.91 -4.64
CA ASN A 40 6.00 10.03 -5.11
C ASN A 40 5.21 8.77 -4.75
N PRO A 41 4.03 8.87 -4.11
CA PRO A 41 3.18 7.70 -3.84
C PRO A 41 2.91 6.83 -5.06
N ALA A 42 2.83 7.43 -6.26
CA ALA A 42 2.62 6.71 -7.51
C ALA A 42 3.70 5.67 -7.83
N ASP A 43 4.92 5.84 -7.27
CA ASP A 43 6.03 4.90 -7.45
C ASP A 43 5.80 3.58 -6.72
N LEU A 44 4.83 3.52 -5.79
CA LEU A 44 4.46 2.31 -5.06
C LEU A 44 3.46 1.42 -5.81
N LEU A 45 2.89 1.88 -6.94
CA LEU A 45 1.90 1.12 -7.70
C LEU A 45 2.51 -0.12 -8.37
N GLY A 46 1.83 -1.26 -8.24
CA GLY A 46 2.25 -2.55 -8.79
C GLY A 46 2.48 -3.60 -7.73
#